data_AF-A0A0A7KTU0-F1
#
_entry.id   AF-A0A0A7KTU0-F1
#
_cell.length_a   1.000
_cell.length_b   1.000
_cell.length_c   1.000
_cell.angle_alpha   90.00
_cell.angle_beta   90.00
_cell.angle_gamma   90.00
#
_symmetry.space_group_name_H-M   'P 1'
#
loop_
_entity.id
_entity.type
_entity.pdbx_description
1 polymer ?
#
loop_
_entity_poly.entity_id
_entity_poly.type
_entity_poly.pdbx_seq_one_letter_code
_entity_poly.pdbx_strand_id
1 'polypeptide(L)' 'MKNADMPAMPVELSGFGSYEPIAYTGLTKREMMAMHIMCGIAPARFTPEYGAEQAVSYADALLAELGKGGAS' A
#
# COMPACT_ATOMS: atom_id res chain seq x y z
N MET A 1 4.83 -12.94 4.42
CA MET A 1 4.02 -11.77 3.99
C MET A 1 4.34 -11.49 2.53
N LYS A 2 3.36 -11.14 1.69
CA LYS A 2 3.66 -10.71 0.32
C LYS A 2 4.19 -9.26 0.37
N ASN A 3 4.94 -8.83 -0.64
CA ASN A 3 5.47 -7.45 -0.70
C ASN A 3 4.35 -6.40 -0.56
N ALA A 4 3.17 -6.68 -1.13
CA ALA A 4 1.98 -5.84 -1.03
C ALA A 4 1.50 -5.61 0.41
N ASP A 5 1.63 -6.62 1.27
CA ASP A 5 1.17 -6.62 2.66
C ASP A 5 2.21 -6.03 3.63
N MET A 6 3.39 -5.65 3.13
CA MET A 6 4.41 -4.99 3.94
C MET A 6 4.03 -3.53 4.19
N PRO A 7 4.47 -2.92 5.31
CA PRO A 7 4.27 -1.50 5.58
C PRO A 7 4.85 -0.64 4.45
N ALA A 8 4.11 0.38 4.00
CA ALA A 8 4.58 1.34 3.00
C ALA A 8 5.68 2.27 3.53
N MET A 9 5.59 2.63 4.82
CA MET A 9 6.62 3.37 5.54
C MET A 9 6.83 2.66 6.88
N PRO A 10 7.78 1.72 6.97
CA PRO A 10 8.02 1.01 8.21
C PRO A 10 8.52 1.98 9.28
N VAL A 11 7.77 2.10 10.37
CA VAL A 11 8.25 2.74 11.60
C VAL A 11 8.76 1.63 12.51
N GLU A 12 10.05 1.69 12.84
CA GLU A 12 10.64 0.78 13.82
C GLU A 12 10.32 1.28 15.23
N LEU A 13 9.39 0.61 15.90
CA LEU A 13 9.16 0.82 17.33
C LEU A 13 10.20 -0.01 18.10
N SER A 14 11.39 0.56 18.33
CA SER A 14 12.35 -0.04 19.26
C SER A 14 11.83 0.11 20.69
N GLY A 15 11.24 -0.97 21.22
CA GLY A 15 10.84 -1.04 22.62
C GLY A 15 12.04 -0.74 23.53
N PHE A 16 11.85 0.12 24.52
CA PHE A 16 12.81 0.44 25.56
C PHE A 16 13.29 -0.85 26.26
N GLY A 17 14.44 -1.38 25.84
CA GLY A 17 15.20 -2.40 26.54
C GLY A 17 14.56 -3.79 26.60
N SER A 18 15.24 -4.75 25.98
CA SER A 18 15.04 -6.21 26.06
C SER A 18 14.19 -6.78 24.92
N TYR A 19 14.91 -7.38 23.96
CA TYR A 19 14.51 -8.43 23.00
C TYR A 19 13.00 -8.59 22.68
N GLU A 20 12.64 -8.32 21.41
CA GLU A 20 11.38 -8.61 20.67
C GLU A 20 10.36 -7.45 20.49
N PRO A 21 9.49 -7.53 19.45
CA PRO A 21 9.75 -7.69 18.02
C PRO A 21 9.60 -6.33 17.32
N ILE A 22 10.19 -6.15 16.14
CA ILE A 22 10.00 -4.93 15.33
C ILE A 22 8.51 -4.87 14.93
N ALA A 23 7.74 -4.04 15.62
CA ALA A 23 6.34 -3.79 15.30
C ALA A 23 6.27 -2.76 14.18
N TYR A 24 5.99 -3.23 12.97
CA TYR A 24 5.72 -2.35 11.84
C TYR A 24 4.28 -1.86 11.91
N THR A 25 4.09 -0.55 12.06
CA THR A 25 2.76 0.08 12.09
C THR A 25 2.52 0.92 10.82
N GLY A 26 1.24 1.23 10.54
CA GLY A 26 0.84 2.04 9.38
C GLY A 26 0.14 1.25 8.27
N LEU A 27 -0.14 1.94 7.15
CA LEU A 27 -0.76 1.34 5.96
C LEU A 27 0.21 0.38 5.26
N THR A 28 -0.32 -0.70 4.71
CA THR A 28 0.42 -1.56 3.78
C THR A 28 0.75 -0.82 2.47
N LYS A 29 1.73 -1.32 1.71
CA LYS A 29 2.09 -0.78 0.38
C LYS A 29 0.89 -0.70 -0.54
N ARG A 30 0.06 -1.75 -0.56
CA ARG A 30 -1.17 -1.80 -1.34
C ARG A 30 -2.18 -0.73 -0.91
N GLU A 31 -2.43 -0.60 0.39
CA GLU A 31 -3.41 0.38 0.91
C GLU A 31 -2.97 1.82 0.64
N MET A 32 -1.69 2.13 0.82
CA MET A 32 -1.17 3.47 0.54
C MET A 32 -1.27 3.81 -0.95
N MET A 33 -0.91 2.88 -1.84
CA MET A 33 -1.06 3.07 -3.29
C MET A 33 -2.53 3.25 -3.69
N ALA A 34 -3.42 2.39 -3.20
CA ALA A 34 -4.86 2.48 -3.49
C ALA A 34 -5.46 3.81 -3.02
N MET A 35 -5.06 4.32 -1.85
CA MET A 35 -5.49 5.63 -1.35
C MET A 35 -5.11 6.78 -2.31
N HIS A 36 -3.85 6.80 -2.78
CA HIS A 36 -3.38 7.83 -3.70
C HIS A 36 -4.05 7.73 -5.08
N ILE A 37 -4.24 6.52 -5.59
CA ILE A 37 -4.94 6.29 -6.86
C ILE A 37 -6.41 6.73 -6.75
N MET A 38 -7.08 6.41 -5.64
CA MET A 38 -8.46 6.82 -5.40
C MET A 38 -8.60 8.34 -5.37
N CYS A 39 -7.64 9.07 -4.79
CA CYS A 39 -7.63 10.55 -4.81
C CYS A 39 -7.65 11.12 -6.24
N GLY A 40 -7.00 10.45 -7.20
CA GLY A 40 -7.01 10.84 -8.61
C GLY A 40 -8.27 10.42 -9.39
N ILE A 41 -8.94 9.33 -8.99
CA ILE A 41 -10.12 8.75 -9.67
C ILE A 41 -11.45 9.22 -9.03
N ALA A 42 -11.40 9.84 -7.86
CA ALA A 42 -12.55 10.35 -7.13
C ALA A 42 -13.35 11.52 -7.78
N PRO A 43 -12.99 12.20 -8.90
CA PRO A 43 -13.90 13.21 -9.43
C PRO A 43 -15.14 12.56 -10.07
N ALA A 44 -16.24 12.54 -9.30
CA ALA A 44 -17.69 12.50 -9.63
C ALA A 44 -18.23 11.55 -10.73
N ARG A 45 -17.40 10.82 -11.47
CA ARG A 45 -17.79 10.03 -12.65
C ARG A 45 -18.16 8.59 -12.32
N PHE A 46 -17.87 8.13 -11.11
CA PHE A 46 -18.03 6.75 -10.69
C PHE A 46 -18.74 6.66 -9.35
N THR A 47 -19.47 5.56 -9.14
CA THR A 47 -19.94 5.24 -7.79
C THR A 47 -18.73 4.96 -6.89
N PRO A 48 -18.83 5.21 -5.57
CA PRO A 48 -17.73 4.95 -4.64
C PRO A 48 -17.19 3.52 -4.73
N GLU A 49 -18.07 2.54 -4.90
CA GLU A 49 -17.72 1.12 -4.99
C GLU A 49 -16.87 0.83 -6.23
N TYR A 50 -17.26 1.40 -7.38
CA TYR A 50 -16.51 1.24 -8.62
C TYR A 50 -15.14 1.92 -8.53
N GLY A 51 -15.07 3.12 -7.96
CA GLY A 51 -13.80 3.81 -7.73
C GLY A 51 -12.84 2.99 -6.86
N ALA A 52 -13.35 2.39 -5.79
CA ALA A 52 -12.56 1.55 -4.89
C ALA A 52 -12.03 0.28 -5.60
N GLU A 53 -12.86 -0.41 -6.38
CA GLU A 53 -12.45 -1.58 -7.16
C GLU A 53 -11.34 -1.25 -8.17
N GLN A 54 -11.48 -0.12 -8.88
CA GLN A 54 -10.46 0.35 -9.81
C GLN A 54 -9.15 0.70 -9.09
N ALA A 55 -9.23 1.39 -7.95
CA ALA A 55 -8.05 1.78 -7.19
C ALA A 55 -7.24 0.56 -6.69
N VAL A 56 -7.92 -0.48 -6.20
CA VAL A 56 -7.28 -1.74 -5.80
C VAL A 56 -6.65 -2.44 -7.00
N SER A 57 -7.37 -2.51 -8.12
CA SER A 57 -6.88 -3.15 -9.35
C SER A 57 -5.63 -2.47 -9.89
N TYR A 58 -5.59 -1.13 -9.89
CA TYR A 58 -4.41 -0.37 -10.30
C TYR A 58 -3.24 -0.54 -9.32
N ALA A 59 -3.50 -0.57 -8.01
CA ALA A 59 -2.46 -0.84 -7.02
C ALA A 59 -1.83 -2.22 -7.21
N ASP A 60 -2.63 -3.24 -7.50
CA ASP A 60 -2.15 -4.60 -7.77
C ASP A 60 -1.34 -4.68 -9.07
N ALA A 61 -1.80 -4.03 -10.13
CA ALA A 61 -1.07 -3.96 -11.39
C ALA A 61 0.29 -3.28 -11.21
N LEU A 62 0.34 -2.16 -10.46
CA LEU A 62 1.57 -1.43 -10.17
C LEU A 62 2.56 -2.27 -9.35
N LEU A 63 2.09 -2.92 -8.28
CA LEU A 63 2.94 -3.79 -7.45
C LEU A 63 3.49 -4.99 -8.24
N ALA A 64 2.68 -5.57 -9.12
CA ALA A 64 3.12 -6.63 -10.00
C ALA A 64 4.19 -6.15 -10.98
N GLU A 65 4.07 -4.93 -11.52
CA GLU A 65 5.06 -4.35 -12.43
C GLU A 65 6.38 -4.03 -11.73
N LEU A 66 6.33 -3.40 -10.56
CA LEU A 66 7.52 -3.12 -9.74
C LEU A 66 8.25 -4.41 -9.34
N GLY A 67 7.51 -5.50 -9.10
CA GLY A 67 8.07 -6.81 -8.79
C GLY A 67 8.86 -7.46 -9.94
N LYS A 68 8.68 -7.02 -11.19
CA LYS A 68 9.41 -7.53 -12.37
C LYS A 68 10.79 -6.89 -12.55
N GLY A 69 11.12 -5.84 -11.77
CA GLY A 69 12.43 -5.16 -11.85
C GLY A 69 12.38 -3.71 -12.36
N GLY A 70 11.22 -3.07 -12.35
CA GLY A 70 11.04 -1.69 -12.82
C GLY A 70 11.35 -0.62 -11.78
N ALA A 71 12.60 -0.54 -11.32
CA ALA A 71 13.16 0.68 -10.73
C ALA A 71 14.66 0.70 -11.07
N SER A 72 14.96 1.16 -12.28
CA SER A 72 16.29 1.63 -12.67
C SER A 72 16.70 2.85 -11.86
#